data_AF-A0A8J9SE77-F1
#
_entry.id   AF-A0A8J9SE77-F1
#
_cell.length_a   1.000
_cell.length_b   1.000
_cell.length_c   1.000
_cell.angle_alpha   90.00
_cell.angle_beta   90.00
_cell.angle_gamma   90.00
#
_symmetry.space_group_name_H-M   'P 1'
#
loop_
_entity.id
_entity.type
_entity.pdbx_description
1 polymer ?
#
loop_
_entity_poly.entity_id
_entity_poly.type
_entity_poly.pdbx_seq_one_letter_code
_entity_poly.pdbx_strand_id
1 'polypeptide(L)'
;IKVSAPTWVPSIFTGITSSVTTFRTLPKNKQAMFDFSVAGPLAGMIASAIAIFIGSQITANQDASLYPALPLEILRQSTLGGGIIESMLGSGALSVPGGALGTQAVAQMMIPLHPVAVAGYISLVLNALAMLPVG
;
A
#
# COMPACT_ATOMS: atom_id res chain seq x y z
N ILE A 1 5.80 -3.20 -26.88
CA ILE A 1 6.26 -1.79 -26.96
C ILE A 1 7.73 -1.79 -26.56
N LYS A 2 8.64 -1.13 -27.29
CA LYS A 2 10.05 -1.06 -26.85
C LYS A 2 10.19 0.12 -25.88
N VAL A 3 10.75 -0.14 -24.71
CA VAL A 3 10.87 0.82 -23.61
C VAL A 3 12.35 1.17 -23.42
N SER A 4 12.65 2.42 -23.10
CA SER A 4 14.00 2.81 -22.67
C SER A 4 14.23 2.41 -21.19
N ALA A 5 15.48 2.41 -20.73
CA ALA A 5 15.76 2.21 -19.32
C ALA A 5 15.01 3.26 -18.45
N PRO A 6 14.44 2.86 -17.30
CA PRO A 6 13.71 3.76 -16.43
C PRO A 6 14.64 4.87 -15.92
N THR A 7 14.20 6.12 -16.04
CA THR A 7 14.91 7.27 -15.47
C THR A 7 14.33 7.56 -14.10
N TRP A 8 15.17 7.50 -13.07
CA TRP A 8 14.75 7.78 -11.70
C TRP A 8 14.48 9.27 -11.54
N VAL A 9 13.32 9.62 -10.97
CA VAL A 9 13.01 11.01 -10.62
C VAL A 9 13.38 11.22 -9.15
N PRO A 10 14.49 11.92 -8.86
CA PRO A 10 14.90 12.17 -7.49
C PRO A 10 13.92 13.13 -6.83
N SER A 11 13.67 12.91 -5.54
CA SER A 11 12.88 13.79 -4.70
C SER A 11 13.54 13.98 -3.36
N ILE A 12 13.63 15.23 -2.95
CA ILE A 12 14.23 15.66 -1.68
C ILE A 12 13.49 15.11 -0.45
N PHE A 13 12.21 14.72 -0.58
CA PHE A 13 11.42 14.22 0.55
C PHE A 13 11.40 12.69 0.66
N THR A 14 11.44 11.96 -0.47
CA THR A 14 11.30 10.49 -0.48
C THR A 14 12.49 9.75 -1.10
N GLY A 15 13.55 10.47 -1.49
CA GLY A 15 14.72 9.94 -2.20
C GLY A 15 14.43 9.70 -3.69
N ILE A 16 13.57 8.72 -3.99
CA ILE A 16 13.07 8.42 -5.34
C ILE A 16 11.55 8.44 -5.24
N THR A 17 10.89 9.38 -5.92
CA THR A 17 9.41 9.46 -5.89
C THR A 17 8.77 8.56 -6.94
N SER A 18 9.40 8.43 -8.10
CA SER A 18 8.89 7.60 -9.19
C SER A 18 9.99 7.33 -10.21
N SER A 19 9.73 6.45 -11.17
CA SER A 19 10.58 6.22 -12.34
C SER A 19 9.78 6.49 -13.61
N VAL A 20 10.36 7.24 -14.54
CA VAL A 20 9.74 7.54 -15.83
C VAL A 20 10.32 6.61 -16.90
N THR A 21 9.45 5.80 -17.52
CA THR A 21 9.80 4.94 -18.65
C THR A 21 9.33 5.55 -19.96
N THR A 22 10.24 6.06 -20.78
CA THR A 22 9.91 6.65 -22.08
C THR A 22 9.67 5.57 -23.13
N PHE A 23 8.61 5.73 -23.94
CA PHE A 23 8.35 4.89 -25.10
C PHE A 23 9.37 5.15 -26.21
N ARG A 24 10.10 4.11 -26.65
CA ARG A 24 11.05 4.20 -27.77
C ARG A 24 10.38 3.97 -29.14
N THR A 25 9.12 3.53 -29.14
CA THR A 25 8.30 3.26 -30.32
C THR A 25 6.88 3.74 -30.06
N LEU A 26 6.24 4.41 -31.03
CA LEU A 26 4.86 4.85 -30.87
C LEU A 26 3.92 3.67 -30.54
N PRO A 27 2.97 3.82 -29.60
CA PRO A 27 1.96 2.81 -29.33
C PRO A 27 1.11 2.57 -30.58
N LYS A 28 0.95 1.31 -30.99
CA LYS A 28 0.15 0.96 -32.18
C LYS A 28 -1.35 1.19 -31.98
N ASN A 29 -1.83 1.20 -30.73
CA ASN A 29 -3.24 1.37 -30.40
C ASN A 29 -3.39 1.93 -28.97
N LYS A 30 -4.52 2.60 -28.65
CA LYS A 30 -4.78 3.18 -27.31
C LYS A 30 -4.82 2.12 -26.20
N GLN A 31 -5.32 0.91 -26.52
CA GLN A 31 -5.33 -0.22 -25.59
C GLN A 31 -3.91 -0.61 -25.14
N ALA A 32 -2.95 -0.68 -26.05
CA ALA A 32 -1.58 -1.03 -25.71
C ALA A 32 -0.90 0.01 -24.79
N MET A 33 -1.33 1.28 -24.88
CA MET A 33 -0.86 2.34 -23.99
C MET A 33 -1.47 2.21 -22.58
N PHE A 34 -2.75 1.82 -22.50
CA PHE A 34 -3.42 1.54 -21.24
C PHE A 34 -2.81 0.32 -20.53
N ASP A 35 -2.64 -0.80 -21.24
CA ASP A 35 -2.06 -2.04 -20.68
C ASP A 35 -0.66 -1.79 -20.11
N PHE A 36 0.16 -1.00 -20.80
CA PHE A 36 1.48 -0.63 -20.32
C PHE A 36 1.44 0.26 -19.07
N SER A 37 0.52 1.24 -19.05
CA SER A 37 0.38 2.17 -17.93
C SER A 37 -0.13 1.49 -16.66
N VAL A 38 -1.00 0.48 -16.82
CA VAL A 38 -1.53 -0.33 -15.70
C VAL A 38 -0.52 -1.39 -15.22
N ALA A 39 0.33 -1.92 -16.09
CA ALA A 39 1.27 -2.99 -15.73
C ALA A 39 2.22 -2.60 -14.57
N GLY A 40 2.68 -1.35 -14.52
CA GLY A 40 3.56 -0.86 -13.44
C GLY A 40 2.86 -0.83 -12.07
N PRO A 41 1.80 -0.04 -11.89
CA PRO A 41 1.02 0.01 -10.66
C PRO A 41 0.51 -1.37 -10.21
N LEU A 42 0.06 -2.21 -11.14
CA LEU A 42 -0.42 -3.55 -10.82
C LEU A 42 0.68 -4.44 -10.24
N ALA A 43 1.89 -4.43 -10.83
CA ALA A 43 3.03 -5.12 -10.27
C ALA A 43 3.41 -4.58 -8.87
N GLY A 44 3.35 -3.26 -8.70
CA GLY A 44 3.54 -2.59 -7.40
C GLY A 44 2.50 -3.02 -6.36
N MET A 45 1.23 -3.17 -6.74
CA MET A 45 0.17 -3.66 -5.85
C MET A 45 0.44 -5.09 -5.36
N ILE A 46 0.86 -5.99 -6.25
CA ILE A 46 1.19 -7.38 -5.88
C ILE A 46 2.37 -7.39 -4.90
N ALA A 47 3.44 -6.66 -5.19
CA ALA A 47 4.58 -6.54 -4.29
C ALA A 47 4.19 -5.94 -2.92
N SER A 48 3.30 -4.95 -2.92
CA SER A 48 2.79 -4.32 -1.70
C SER A 48 1.96 -5.29 -0.86
N ALA A 49 1.10 -6.10 -1.48
CA ALA A 49 0.31 -7.12 -0.78
C ALA A 49 1.21 -8.17 -0.12
N ILE A 50 2.28 -8.59 -0.81
CA ILE A 50 3.29 -9.51 -0.24
C ILE A 50 4.01 -8.85 0.95
N ALA A 51 4.39 -7.58 0.84
CA ALA A 51 5.04 -6.86 1.93
C ALA A 51 4.13 -6.72 3.17
N ILE A 52 2.83 -6.44 2.98
CA ILE A 52 1.85 -6.41 4.08
C ILE A 52 1.75 -7.79 4.72
N PHE A 53 1.63 -8.86 3.91
CA PHE A 53 1.52 -10.22 4.39
C PHE A 53 2.73 -10.65 5.23
N ILE A 54 3.95 -10.39 4.75
CA ILE A 54 5.18 -10.72 5.49
C ILE A 54 5.28 -9.86 6.75
N GLY A 55 5.02 -8.55 6.66
CA GLY A 55 5.14 -7.66 7.80
C GLY A 55 4.11 -7.96 8.90
N SER A 56 2.88 -8.32 8.55
CA SER A 56 1.86 -8.71 9.53
C SER A 56 2.15 -10.06 10.17
N GLN A 57 2.68 -11.02 9.41
CA GLN A 57 3.19 -12.29 9.96
C GLN A 57 4.30 -12.07 10.98
N ILE A 58 5.28 -11.21 10.68
CA ILE A 58 6.35 -10.88 11.63
C ILE A 58 5.77 -10.19 12.88
N THR A 59 4.79 -9.32 12.71
CA THR A 59 4.10 -8.64 13.83
C THR A 59 3.41 -9.66 14.75
N ALA A 60 2.79 -10.70 14.20
CA ALA A 60 2.12 -11.73 14.99
C ALA A 60 3.09 -12.65 15.79
N ASN A 61 4.34 -12.78 15.33
CA ASN A 61 5.32 -13.70 15.92
C ASN A 61 6.35 -13.01 16.83
N GLN A 62 6.38 -11.67 16.89
CA GLN A 62 7.36 -10.91 17.64
C GLN A 62 6.70 -9.93 18.61
N ASP A 63 7.50 -9.42 19.56
CA ASP A 63 7.03 -8.52 20.59
C ASP A 63 6.59 -7.18 19.99
N ALA A 64 5.27 -6.92 20.01
CA ALA A 64 4.66 -5.78 19.33
C ALA A 64 5.01 -4.43 19.99
N SER A 65 5.60 -4.44 21.19
CA SER A 65 6.03 -3.27 21.94
C SER A 65 7.16 -2.47 21.29
N LEU A 66 7.93 -3.08 20.39
CA LEU A 66 9.05 -2.45 19.68
C LEU A 66 8.66 -1.83 18.34
N TYR A 67 7.40 -1.94 17.92
CA TYR A 67 6.94 -1.49 16.62
C TYR A 67 6.24 -0.13 16.64
N PRO A 68 6.33 0.63 15.53
CA PRO A 68 5.55 1.85 15.40
C PRO A 68 4.05 1.51 15.43
N ALA A 69 3.31 2.23 16.25
CA ALA A 69 1.86 2.05 16.33
C ALA A 69 1.15 2.97 15.33
N LEU A 70 0.18 2.42 14.61
CA LEU A 70 -0.65 3.14 13.64
C LEU A 70 -2.08 3.28 14.15
N PRO A 71 -2.73 4.44 13.94
CA PRO A 71 -4.15 4.60 14.22
C PRO A 71 -4.99 3.61 13.41
N LEU A 72 -5.94 2.95 14.06
CA LEU A 72 -6.87 2.01 13.43
C LEU A 72 -7.64 2.64 12.25
N GLU A 73 -8.01 3.91 12.37
CA GLU A 73 -8.75 4.64 11.33
C GLU A 73 -8.00 4.73 10.00
N ILE A 74 -6.66 4.81 10.05
CA ILE A 74 -5.82 4.79 8.84
C ILE A 74 -5.94 3.41 8.20
N LEU A 75 -5.74 2.33 8.96
CA LEU A 75 -5.79 0.97 8.41
C LEU A 75 -7.13 0.66 7.75
N ARG A 76 -8.23 1.20 8.29
CA ARG A 76 -9.60 1.05 7.76
C ARG A 76 -9.88 1.83 6.48
N GLN A 77 -9.04 2.79 6.08
CA GLN A 77 -9.19 3.49 4.80
C GLN A 77 -9.03 2.56 3.58
N SER A 78 -8.36 1.43 3.75
CA SER A 78 -8.17 0.42 2.70
C SER A 78 -8.76 -0.90 3.18
N THR A 79 -9.87 -1.32 2.57
CA THR A 79 -10.52 -2.60 2.89
C THR A 79 -9.59 -3.78 2.63
N LEU A 80 -8.80 -3.73 1.56
CA LEU A 80 -7.83 -4.78 1.23
C LEU A 80 -6.64 -4.78 2.20
N GLY A 81 -6.02 -3.63 2.44
CA GLY A 81 -4.86 -3.53 3.33
C GLY A 81 -5.22 -3.85 4.78
N GLY A 82 -6.32 -3.27 5.28
CA GLY A 82 -6.87 -3.56 6.60
C GLY A 82 -7.32 -5.01 6.74
N GLY A 83 -7.96 -5.58 5.71
CA GLY A 83 -8.40 -6.98 5.70
C GLY A 83 -7.25 -7.98 5.74
N ILE A 84 -6.15 -7.74 5.02
CA ILE A 84 -4.95 -8.59 5.10
C ILE A 84 -4.37 -8.53 6.51
N ILE A 85 -4.25 -7.33 7.09
CA ILE A 85 -3.72 -7.18 8.45
C ILE A 85 -4.64 -7.87 9.47
N GLU A 86 -5.95 -7.67 9.38
CA GLU A 86 -6.93 -8.32 10.25
C GLU A 86 -6.88 -9.84 10.14
N SER A 87 -6.75 -10.38 8.92
CA SER A 87 -6.64 -11.83 8.73
C SER A 87 -5.41 -12.44 9.40
N MET A 88 -4.33 -11.67 9.54
CA MET A 88 -3.04 -12.14 10.07
C MET A 88 -2.89 -11.86 11.57
N LEU A 89 -3.39 -10.72 12.05
CA LEU A 89 -3.40 -10.36 13.47
C LEU A 89 -4.55 -11.03 14.26
N GLY A 90 -5.51 -11.64 13.54
CA GLY A 90 -6.67 -12.34 14.07
C GLY A 90 -7.97 -11.58 13.85
N SER A 91 -9.02 -12.27 13.38
CA SER A 91 -10.37 -11.70 13.21
C SER A 91 -10.85 -11.09 14.52
N GLY A 92 -10.93 -9.77 14.58
CA GLY A 92 -11.21 -9.03 15.82
C GLY A 92 -10.18 -7.96 16.18
N ALA A 93 -8.95 -8.04 15.68
CA ALA A 93 -7.89 -7.08 16.02
C ALA A 93 -8.18 -5.64 15.53
N LEU A 94 -8.94 -5.52 14.43
CA LEU A 94 -9.40 -4.24 13.88
C LEU A 94 -10.91 -4.00 14.11
N SER A 95 -11.58 -4.88 14.86
CA SER A 95 -13.01 -4.78 15.13
C SER A 95 -13.28 -3.71 16.18
N VAL A 96 -14.15 -2.75 15.81
CA VAL A 96 -14.62 -1.73 16.74
C VAL A 96 -15.82 -2.29 17.51
N PRO A 97 -15.82 -2.23 18.87
CA PRO A 97 -17.00 -2.59 19.66
C PRO A 97 -18.24 -1.82 19.18
N GLY A 98 -19.35 -2.54 18.93
CA GLY A 98 -20.59 -1.96 18.43
C GLY A 98 -21.07 -0.82 19.34
N GLY A 99 -21.05 0.41 18.83
CA GLY A 99 -21.38 1.63 19.58
C GLY A 99 -20.22 2.62 19.77
N ALA A 100 -18.97 2.21 19.50
CA ALA A 100 -17.82 3.11 19.56
C ALA A 100 -17.46 3.75 18.20
N LEU A 101 -18.11 3.34 17.11
CA LEU A 101 -17.89 3.90 15.76
C LEU A 101 -18.14 5.41 15.76
N GLY A 102 -17.11 6.20 15.44
CA GLY A 102 -17.15 7.66 15.44
C GLY A 102 -16.83 8.32 16.78
N THR A 103 -16.48 7.55 17.83
CA THR A 103 -16.02 8.11 19.10
C THR A 103 -14.50 8.35 19.08
N GLN A 104 -14.05 9.35 19.85
CA GLN A 104 -12.62 9.66 20.06
C GLN A 104 -11.82 8.44 20.54
N ALA A 105 -12.47 7.49 21.21
CA ALA A 105 -11.84 6.25 21.67
C ALA A 105 -11.35 5.37 20.50
N VAL A 106 -12.02 5.39 19.34
CA VAL A 106 -11.57 4.67 18.14
C VAL A 106 -10.39 5.38 17.47
N ALA A 107 -10.39 6.71 17.47
CA ALA A 107 -9.28 7.49 16.94
C ALA A 107 -7.98 7.30 17.73
N GLN A 108 -8.08 6.94 19.02
CA GLN A 108 -6.96 6.66 19.91
C GLN A 108 -6.54 5.18 19.94
N MET A 109 -7.24 4.29 19.25
CA MET A 109 -6.82 2.88 19.14
C MET A 109 -5.61 2.78 18.21
N MET A 110 -4.47 2.48 18.81
CA MET A 110 -3.18 2.35 18.15
C MET A 110 -2.83 0.87 18.01
N ILE A 111 -2.59 0.42 16.77
CA ILE A 111 -2.21 -0.96 16.47
C ILE A 111 -0.70 -0.97 16.16
N PRO A 112 0.13 -1.66 16.97
CA PRO A 112 1.55 -1.84 16.67
C PRO A 112 1.70 -2.69 15.41
N LEU A 113 2.49 -2.22 14.45
CA LEU A 113 2.68 -2.89 13.16
C LEU A 113 4.14 -2.83 12.72
N HIS A 114 4.67 -3.94 12.20
CA HIS A 114 6.04 -3.99 11.69
C HIS A 114 6.24 -2.94 10.58
N PRO A 115 7.37 -2.20 10.52
CA PRO A 115 7.61 -1.16 9.52
C PRO A 115 7.43 -1.62 8.06
N VAL A 116 7.72 -2.90 7.76
CA VAL A 116 7.48 -3.50 6.44
C VAL A 116 5.99 -3.58 6.11
N ALA A 117 5.12 -3.88 7.08
CA ALA A 117 3.68 -3.86 6.87
C ALA A 117 3.17 -2.43 6.65
N VAL A 118 3.71 -1.45 7.38
CA VAL A 118 3.39 -0.02 7.18
C VAL A 118 3.79 0.45 5.79
N ALA A 119 5.02 0.14 5.37
CA ALA A 119 5.51 0.47 4.03
C ALA A 119 4.67 -0.21 2.93
N GLY A 120 4.32 -1.48 3.13
CA GLY A 120 3.42 -2.22 2.23
C GLY A 120 2.03 -1.59 2.14
N TYR A 121 1.46 -1.16 3.27
CA TYR A 121 0.15 -0.50 3.31
C TYR A 121 0.17 0.83 2.55
N ILE A 122 1.16 1.69 2.82
CA ILE A 122 1.30 2.98 2.14
C ILE A 122 1.54 2.77 0.64
N SER A 123 2.40 1.83 0.27
CA SER A 123 2.68 1.48 -1.13
C SER A 123 1.43 0.96 -1.84
N LEU A 124 0.59 0.17 -1.17
CA LEU A 124 -0.67 -0.32 -1.74
C LEU A 124 -1.62 0.84 -2.05
N VAL A 125 -1.74 1.81 -1.14
CA VAL A 125 -2.56 3.03 -1.35
C VAL A 125 -2.00 3.87 -2.51
N LEU A 126 -0.69 4.07 -2.56
CA LEU A 126 -0.04 4.85 -3.64
C LEU A 126 -0.23 4.18 -5.01
N ASN A 127 -0.05 2.86 -5.11
CA ASN A 127 -0.27 2.13 -6.36
C ASN A 127 -1.76 2.13 -6.78
N ALA A 128 -2.68 2.07 -5.81
CA ALA A 128 -4.11 2.21 -6.09
C ALA A 128 -4.45 3.60 -6.65
N LEU A 129 -3.87 4.66 -6.09
CA LEU A 129 -4.01 6.03 -6.61
C LEU A 129 -3.39 6.16 -8.02
N ALA A 130 -2.28 5.48 -8.29
CA ALA A 130 -1.66 5.47 -9.61
C ALA A 130 -2.49 4.75 -10.70
N MET A 131 -3.43 3.88 -10.31
CA MET A 131 -4.39 3.27 -11.23
C MET A 131 -5.62 4.15 -11.50
N LEU A 132 -5.85 5.20 -10.71
CA LEU A 132 -6.98 6.10 -10.94
C LEU A 132 -6.72 6.88 -12.24
N PRO A 133 -7.67 6.88 -13.19
CA PRO A 133 -7.54 7.67 -14.41
C PRO A 133 -7.72 9.15 -14.07
N VAL A 134 -6.61 9.81 -13.73
CA VAL A 134 -6.54 11.26 -13.63
C VAL A 134 -6.28 11.85 -15.02
N GLY A 135 -7.37 12.00 -15.78
CA GLY A 135 -7.46 12.87 -16.98
C GLY A 135 -6.70 12.41 -18.21
#